data_AF-A0A9E5YSB8-F1
#
_entry.id   AF-A0A9E5YSB8-F1
#
_cell.length_a   1.000
_cell.length_b   1.000
_cell.length_c   1.000
_cell.angle_alpha   90.00
_cell.angle_beta   90.00
_cell.angle_gamma   90.00
#
_symmetry.space_group_name_H-M   'P 1'
#
loop_
_entity.id
_entity.type
_entity.pdbx_description
1 polymer ?
#
loop_
_entity_poly.entity_id
_entity_poly.type
_entity_poly.pdbx_seq_one_letter_code
_entity_poly.pdbx_strand_id
1 'polypeptide(L)'
;MFGTISNIVAAFLTLCIFSFLYKDNPFYKFAESLLVGVSMGYAIPLVYENAFIPYVYRPIFLQNKFLIIIPTLMGVLYIFRFSKNLSWLSRYPIVFGMAIVGMFVPMSLNARVLVQMRSTMLPLDNINTILIFIGVVTILMYFFFSKEHKGTYGKISNVGIWYMMVGFGASFGYTVMARISLLIGRIQFLLGECLGLIK
;
A
#
# COMPACT_ATOMS: atom_id res chain seq x y z
N MET A 1 9.95 9.55 33.75
CA MET A 1 10.07 8.11 34.11
C MET A 1 9.43 7.20 33.05
N PHE A 2 8.18 7.44 32.65
CA PHE A 2 7.53 6.65 31.58
C PHE A 2 8.25 6.76 30.22
N GLY A 3 8.71 7.96 29.83
CA GLY A 3 9.43 8.16 28.56
C GLY A 3 10.74 7.37 28.46
N THR A 4 11.56 7.37 29.50
CA THR A 4 12.83 6.61 29.54
C THR A 4 12.60 5.10 29.48
N ILE A 5 11.59 4.58 30.20
CA ILE A 5 11.25 3.14 30.16
C ILE A 5 10.74 2.78 28.77
N SER A 6 9.88 3.61 28.18
CA SER A 6 9.38 3.39 26.82
C SER A 6 10.50 3.40 25.78
N ASN A 7 11.47 4.31 25.90
CA ASN A 7 12.60 4.41 24.98
C ASN A 7 13.48 3.16 25.06
N ILE A 8 13.75 2.64 26.26
CA ILE A 8 14.55 1.43 26.46
C ILE A 8 13.83 0.20 25.86
N VAL A 9 12.52 0.06 26.10
CA VAL A 9 11.73 -1.05 25.53
C VAL A 9 11.70 -0.96 24.00
N ALA A 10 11.50 0.23 23.45
CA ALA A 10 11.52 0.44 22.01
C ALA A 10 12.91 0.17 21.41
N ALA A 11 13.99 0.60 22.07
CA ALA A 11 15.35 0.32 21.64
C ALA A 11 15.64 -1.20 21.62
N PHE A 12 15.27 -1.92 22.69
CA PHE A 12 15.39 -3.37 22.73
C PHE A 12 14.63 -4.05 21.58
N LEU A 13 13.37 -3.68 21.34
CA LEU A 13 12.57 -4.23 20.24
C LEU A 13 13.17 -3.91 18.86
N THR A 14 13.71 -2.70 18.66
CA THR A 14 14.40 -2.37 17.40
C THR A 14 15.65 -3.21 17.17
N LEU A 15 16.43 -3.49 18.22
CA LEU A 15 17.58 -4.39 18.13
C LEU A 15 17.14 -5.84 17.85
N CYS A 16 16.04 -6.31 18.45
CA CYS A 16 15.48 -7.63 18.14
C CYS A 16 15.10 -7.75 16.66
N ILE A 17 14.55 -6.70 16.05
CA ILE A 17 14.22 -6.67 14.62
C ILE A 17 15.51 -6.66 13.78
N PHE A 18 16.52 -5.85 14.14
CA PHE A 18 17.81 -5.83 13.45
C PHE A 18 18.56 -7.16 13.51
N SER A 19 18.30 -8.01 14.51
CA SER A 19 18.87 -9.36 14.57
C SER A 19 18.56 -10.21 13.34
N PHE A 20 17.50 -9.92 12.58
CA PHE A 20 17.20 -10.58 11.30
C PHE A 20 18.35 -10.47 10.31
N LEU A 21 19.10 -9.37 10.33
CA LEU A 21 20.21 -9.13 9.40
C LEU A 21 21.34 -10.17 9.55
N TYR A 22 21.46 -10.78 10.73
CA TYR A 22 22.48 -11.79 11.01
C TYR A 22 21.99 -13.22 10.69
N LYS A 23 20.79 -13.59 11.16
CA LYS A 23 20.10 -14.86 10.89
C LYS A 23 18.69 -14.83 11.52
N ASP A 24 17.81 -15.77 11.15
CA ASP A 24 16.52 -16.04 11.83
C ASP A 24 16.72 -16.49 13.29
N ASN A 25 16.91 -15.54 14.19
CA ASN A 25 17.10 -15.78 15.63
C ASN A 25 15.76 -15.84 16.38
N PRO A 26 15.70 -16.54 17.54
CA PRO A 26 14.51 -16.57 18.40
C PRO A 26 14.01 -15.17 18.81
N PHE A 27 14.94 -14.22 19.01
CA PHE A 27 14.63 -12.83 19.34
C PHE A 27 13.84 -12.10 18.24
N TYR A 28 14.17 -12.36 16.97
CA TYR A 28 13.43 -11.80 15.85
C TYR A 28 12.00 -12.38 15.80
N LYS A 29 11.87 -13.71 15.91
CA LYS A 29 10.55 -14.38 15.92
C LYS A 29 9.66 -13.92 17.07
N PHE A 30 10.26 -13.67 18.24
CA PHE A 30 9.56 -13.07 19.38
C PHE A 30 9.04 -11.67 19.03
N ALA A 31 9.90 -10.78 18.53
CA ALA A 31 9.52 -9.43 18.16
C ALA A 31 8.45 -9.41 17.06
N GLU A 32 8.53 -10.30 16.07
CA GLU A 32 7.53 -10.47 15.02
C GLU A 32 6.17 -10.90 15.60
N SER A 33 6.14 -11.92 16.46
CA SER A 33 4.91 -12.39 17.10
C SER A 33 4.28 -11.32 18.01
N LEU A 34 5.11 -10.55 18.73
CA LEU A 34 4.68 -9.45 19.57
C LEU A 34 4.08 -8.33 18.72
N LEU A 35 4.75 -7.95 17.63
CA LEU A 35 4.27 -6.92 16.70
C LEU A 35 2.91 -7.30 16.11
N VAL A 36 2.77 -8.52 15.62
CA VAL A 36 1.50 -9.02 15.06
C VAL A 36 0.41 -9.06 16.14
N GLY A 37 0.74 -9.53 17.35
CA GLY A 37 -0.19 -9.56 18.48
C GLY A 37 -0.70 -8.17 18.89
N VAL A 38 0.21 -7.21 19.06
CA VAL A 38 -0.14 -5.81 19.39
C VAL A 38 -0.95 -5.17 18.26
N SER A 39 -0.57 -5.42 17.00
CA SER A 39 -1.29 -4.89 15.84
C SER A 39 -2.74 -5.40 15.79
N MET A 40 -2.95 -6.69 16.05
CA MET A 40 -4.30 -7.26 16.12
C MET A 40 -5.06 -6.76 17.35
N GLY A 41 -4.38 -6.61 18.49
CA GLY A 41 -4.97 -6.06 19.73
C GLY A 41 -5.45 -4.63 19.57
N TYR A 42 -4.75 -3.80 18.78
CA TYR A 42 -5.20 -2.45 18.44
C TYR A 42 -6.27 -2.44 17.34
N ALA A 43 -6.15 -3.31 16.34
CA ALA A 43 -7.08 -3.36 15.22
C ALA A 43 -8.50 -3.75 15.65
N ILE A 44 -8.65 -4.69 16.60
CA ILE A 44 -9.99 -5.18 17.00
C ILE A 44 -10.88 -4.07 17.59
N PRO A 45 -10.46 -3.31 18.63
CA PRO A 45 -11.24 -2.18 19.14
C PRO A 45 -11.49 -1.11 18.08
N LEU A 46 -10.48 -0.82 17.25
CA LEU A 46 -10.61 0.17 16.19
C LEU A 46 -11.69 -0.21 15.19
N VAL A 47 -11.74 -1.48 14.76
CA VAL A 47 -12.79 -2.00 13.87
C VAL A 47 -14.14 -2.03 14.60
N TYR A 48 -14.17 -2.37 15.89
CA TYR A 48 -15.40 -2.35 16.66
C TYR A 48 -16.03 -0.95 16.71
N GLU A 49 -15.24 0.07 17.03
CA GLU A 49 -15.74 1.43 17.14
C GLU A 49 -16.02 2.08 15.78
N ASN A 50 -15.11 1.92 14.81
CA ASN A 50 -15.19 2.64 13.54
C ASN A 50 -15.99 1.90 12.47
N ALA A 51 -16.19 0.59 12.61
CA ALA A 51 -16.95 -0.19 11.64
C ALA A 51 -18.21 -0.80 12.26
N PHE A 52 -18.07 -1.57 13.34
CA PHE A 52 -19.20 -2.32 13.88
C PHE A 52 -20.30 -1.42 14.46
N ILE A 53 -19.95 -0.44 15.30
CA ILE A 53 -20.92 0.50 15.87
C ILE A 53 -21.66 1.30 14.78
N PRO A 54 -21.00 1.99 13.85
CA PRO A 54 -21.70 2.85 12.89
C PRO A 54 -22.40 2.09 11.76
N TYR A 55 -21.90 0.92 11.33
CA TYR A 55 -22.49 0.19 10.19
C TYR A 55 -23.41 -0.95 10.57
N VAL A 56 -23.32 -1.49 11.79
CA VAL A 56 -24.20 -2.59 12.24
C VAL A 56 -25.09 -2.11 13.37
N TYR A 57 -24.52 -1.65 14.48
CA TYR A 57 -25.29 -1.38 15.69
C TYR A 57 -26.25 -0.18 15.53
N ARG A 58 -25.74 1.00 15.18
CA ARG A 58 -26.55 2.21 15.02
C ARG A 58 -27.68 2.07 13.98
N PRO A 59 -27.47 1.54 12.76
CA PRO A 59 -28.53 1.49 11.76
C PRO A 59 -29.63 0.46 12.06
N ILE A 60 -29.29 -0.63 12.73
CA ILE A 60 -30.24 -1.69 13.11
C ILE A 60 -31.10 -1.24 14.29
N PHE A 61 -30.48 -0.67 15.33
CA PHE A 61 -31.18 -0.34 16.59
C PHE A 61 -31.74 1.08 16.66
N LEU A 62 -31.16 2.08 15.96
CA LEU A 62 -31.61 3.47 16.04
C LEU A 62 -32.38 3.94 14.80
N GLN A 63 -32.09 3.38 13.62
CA GLN A 63 -32.65 3.87 12.34
C GLN A 63 -33.68 2.91 11.71
N ASN A 64 -33.94 1.74 12.32
CA ASN A 64 -34.84 0.69 11.81
C ASN A 64 -34.63 0.34 10.31
N LYS A 65 -33.38 0.41 9.83
CA LYS A 65 -33.05 0.05 8.45
C LYS A 65 -32.80 -1.46 8.37
N PHE A 66 -33.89 -2.23 8.30
CA PHE A 66 -33.86 -3.69 8.20
C PHE A 66 -33.09 -4.20 6.97
N LEU A 67 -32.89 -3.38 5.93
CA LEU A 67 -32.09 -3.72 4.75
C LEU A 67 -30.62 -4.08 5.10
N ILE A 68 -30.08 -3.56 6.21
CA ILE A 68 -28.67 -3.78 6.62
C ILE A 68 -28.47 -5.14 7.33
N ILE A 69 -29.57 -5.87 7.60
CA ILE A 69 -29.51 -7.22 8.18
C ILE A 69 -28.84 -8.19 7.21
N ILE A 70 -29.08 -8.07 5.90
CA ILE A 70 -28.47 -8.95 4.88
C ILE A 70 -26.92 -8.81 4.90
N PRO A 71 -26.33 -7.60 4.78
CA PRO A 71 -24.90 -7.38 4.96
C PRO A 71 -24.36 -7.85 6.32
N THR A 72 -25.14 -7.68 7.40
CA THR A 72 -24.71 -8.09 8.75
C THR A 72 -24.61 -9.61 8.85
N LEU A 73 -25.60 -10.34 8.33
CA LEU A 73 -25.60 -11.80 8.29
C LEU A 73 -24.41 -12.32 7.47
N MET A 74 -24.12 -11.67 6.34
CA MET A 74 -22.92 -11.96 5.55
C MET A 74 -21.62 -11.68 6.33
N GLY A 75 -21.57 -10.62 7.13
CA GLY A 75 -20.44 -10.34 8.01
C GLY A 75 -20.22 -11.45 9.05
N VAL A 76 -21.31 -11.96 9.65
CA VAL A 76 -21.23 -13.08 10.59
C VAL A 76 -20.73 -14.35 9.92
N LEU A 77 -21.08 -14.59 8.65
CA LEU A 77 -20.56 -15.73 7.88
C LEU A 77 -19.02 -15.75 7.77
N TYR A 78 -18.37 -14.60 7.91
CA TYR A 78 -16.90 -14.48 7.86
C TYR A 78 -16.22 -15.16 9.07
N ILE A 79 -16.91 -15.22 10.22
CA ILE A 79 -16.39 -15.84 11.45
C ILE A 79 -16.24 -17.36 11.29
N PHE A 80 -17.09 -17.99 10.47
CA PHE A 80 -17.00 -19.44 10.20
C PHE A 80 -15.72 -19.85 9.45
N ARG A 81 -14.91 -18.90 8.98
CA ARG A 81 -13.57 -19.16 8.43
C ARG A 81 -12.62 -19.82 9.45
N PHE A 82 -12.82 -19.60 10.75
CA PHE A 82 -11.99 -20.21 11.79
C PHE A 82 -12.36 -21.67 12.08
N SER A 83 -13.49 -22.17 11.57
CA SER A 83 -13.93 -23.56 11.73
C SER A 83 -13.59 -24.39 10.49
N LYS A 84 -12.93 -25.54 10.69
CA LYS A 84 -12.53 -26.46 9.59
C LYS A 84 -13.73 -26.99 8.80
N ASN A 85 -14.90 -27.18 9.43
CA ASN A 85 -16.07 -27.78 8.79
C ASN A 85 -17.01 -26.77 8.12
N LEU A 86 -17.07 -25.53 8.61
CA LEU A 86 -17.99 -24.49 8.11
C LEU A 86 -17.29 -23.42 7.24
N SER A 87 -15.99 -23.59 6.95
CA SER A 87 -15.22 -22.65 6.15
C SER A 87 -15.75 -22.44 4.72
N TRP A 88 -16.62 -23.30 4.19
CA TRP A 88 -17.25 -23.07 2.88
C TRP A 88 -18.21 -21.88 2.91
N LEU A 89 -18.90 -21.65 4.03
CA LEU A 89 -19.86 -20.56 4.18
C LEU A 89 -19.20 -19.16 4.13
N SER A 90 -17.92 -19.07 4.47
CA SER A 90 -17.15 -17.82 4.36
C SER A 90 -16.83 -17.44 2.91
N ARG A 91 -17.12 -18.29 1.91
CA ARG A 91 -16.91 -17.98 0.49
C ARG A 91 -17.91 -16.93 -0.01
N TYR A 92 -19.16 -16.95 0.47
CA TYR A 92 -20.17 -16.00 0.01
C TYR A 92 -19.82 -14.54 0.31
N PRO A 93 -19.40 -14.16 1.53
CA PRO A 93 -18.95 -12.80 1.80
C PRO A 93 -17.70 -12.39 0.98
N ILE A 94 -16.80 -13.34 0.70
CA ILE A 94 -15.60 -13.07 -0.10
C ILE A 94 -15.98 -12.69 -1.54
N VAL A 95 -16.94 -13.38 -2.16
CA VAL A 95 -17.42 -13.05 -3.52
C VAL A 95 -18.01 -11.64 -3.56
N PHE A 96 -18.79 -11.24 -2.55
CA PHE A 96 -19.29 -9.87 -2.47
C PHE A 96 -18.18 -8.85 -2.22
N GLY A 97 -17.16 -9.19 -1.43
CA GLY A 97 -15.94 -8.38 -1.31
C GLY A 97 -15.21 -8.23 -2.66
N MET A 98 -15.18 -9.28 -3.48
CA MET A 98 -14.61 -9.23 -4.84
C MET A 98 -15.44 -8.35 -5.78
N ALA A 99 -16.75 -8.22 -5.59
CA ALA A 99 -17.58 -7.30 -6.38
C ALA A 99 -17.15 -5.82 -6.17
N ILE A 100 -16.70 -5.47 -4.96
CA ILE A 100 -16.12 -4.15 -4.67
C ILE A 100 -14.86 -3.94 -5.49
N VAL A 101 -13.95 -4.93 -5.54
CA VAL A 101 -12.75 -4.87 -6.40
C VAL A 101 -13.13 -4.74 -7.87
N GLY A 102 -14.19 -5.46 -8.30
CA GLY A 102 -14.76 -5.34 -9.64
C GLY A 102 -15.24 -3.93 -9.99
N MET A 103 -15.72 -3.16 -9.02
CA MET A 103 -16.05 -1.73 -9.18
C MET A 103 -14.81 -0.84 -9.21
N PHE A 104 -13.79 -1.15 -8.39
CA PHE A 104 -12.55 -0.39 -8.33
C PHE A 104 -11.74 -0.46 -9.63
N VAL A 105 -11.74 -1.59 -10.35
CA VAL A 105 -11.00 -1.73 -11.62
C VAL A 105 -11.42 -0.68 -12.67
N PRO A 106 -12.68 -0.60 -13.12
CA PRO A 106 -13.09 0.40 -14.10
C PRO A 106 -12.96 1.82 -13.54
N MET A 107 -13.19 2.03 -12.24
CA MET A 107 -12.98 3.34 -11.61
C MET A 107 -11.51 3.76 -11.67
N SER A 108 -10.58 2.84 -11.44
CA SER A 108 -9.14 3.09 -11.54
C SER A 108 -8.69 3.39 -12.97
N LEU A 109 -9.29 2.72 -13.97
CA LEU A 109 -9.04 3.01 -15.39
C LEU A 109 -9.50 4.44 -15.73
N ASN A 110 -10.70 4.82 -15.31
CA ASN A 110 -11.21 6.17 -15.53
C ASN A 110 -10.36 7.23 -14.80
N ALA A 111 -9.99 6.98 -13.54
CA ALA A 111 -9.27 7.95 -12.73
C ALA A 111 -7.78 8.08 -13.10
N ARG A 112 -7.13 6.99 -13.54
CA ARG A 112 -5.68 7.01 -13.85
C ARG A 112 -5.45 7.23 -15.34
N VAL A 113 -6.05 6.41 -16.20
CA VAL A 113 -5.76 6.41 -17.64
C VAL A 113 -6.37 7.64 -18.31
N LEU A 114 -7.67 7.90 -18.13
CA LEU A 114 -8.31 9.03 -18.81
C LEU A 114 -7.79 10.38 -18.32
N VAL A 115 -7.51 10.51 -17.02
CA VAL A 115 -6.92 11.74 -16.47
C VAL A 115 -5.51 11.96 -17.01
N GLN A 116 -4.71 10.91 -17.14
CA GLN A 116 -3.37 11.01 -17.73
C GLN A 116 -3.42 11.38 -19.22
N MET A 117 -4.38 10.85 -19.97
CA MET A 117 -4.62 11.27 -21.36
C MET A 117 -5.00 12.75 -21.46
N ARG A 118 -5.94 13.22 -20.63
CA ARG A 118 -6.34 14.63 -20.57
C ARG A 118 -5.16 15.53 -20.17
N SER A 119 -4.35 15.10 -19.21
CA SER A 119 -3.18 15.85 -18.74
C SER A 119 -2.13 16.02 -19.82
N THR A 120 -2.06 15.11 -20.79
CA THR A 120 -1.14 15.19 -21.93
C THR A 120 -1.65 16.12 -23.04
N MET A 121 -2.95 16.49 -23.02
CA MET A 121 -3.59 17.41 -23.98
C MET A 121 -3.67 18.87 -23.47
N LEU A 122 -3.11 19.16 -22.30
CA LEU A 122 -3.05 20.52 -21.76
C LEU A 122 -2.14 21.41 -22.62
N PRO A 123 -2.41 22.74 -22.68
CA PRO A 123 -1.61 23.67 -23.47
C PRO A 123 -0.13 23.63 -23.10
N LEU A 124 0.72 23.67 -24.13
CA LEU A 124 2.18 23.47 -24.05
C LEU A 124 2.93 24.76 -23.66
N ASP A 125 2.52 25.38 -22.57
CA ASP A 125 3.06 26.70 -22.16
C ASP A 125 4.37 26.56 -21.37
N ASN A 126 4.60 25.41 -20.75
CA ASN A 126 5.74 25.13 -19.90
C ASN A 126 6.69 24.08 -20.50
N ILE A 127 7.99 24.27 -20.28
CA ILE A 127 9.05 23.32 -20.68
C ILE A 127 8.75 21.91 -20.15
N ASN A 128 8.21 21.81 -18.93
CA ASN A 128 7.85 20.52 -18.32
C ASN A 128 6.73 19.81 -19.10
N THR A 129 5.67 20.54 -19.51
CA THR A 129 4.57 19.97 -20.28
C THR A 129 5.03 19.49 -21.66
N ILE A 130 5.95 20.24 -22.30
CA ILE A 130 6.56 19.85 -23.57
C ILE A 130 7.40 18.57 -23.41
N LEU A 131 8.21 18.50 -22.35
CA LEU A 131 9.04 17.33 -22.05
C LEU A 131 8.18 16.08 -21.79
N ILE A 132 7.10 16.22 -21.02
CA ILE A 132 6.14 15.14 -20.77
C ILE A 132 5.46 14.71 -22.08
N PHE A 133 5.00 15.66 -22.91
CA PHE A 133 4.35 15.36 -24.19
C PHE A 133 5.29 14.56 -25.13
N ILE A 134 6.52 15.03 -25.30
CA ILE A 134 7.54 14.33 -26.11
C ILE A 134 7.83 12.94 -25.52
N GLY A 135 7.95 12.84 -24.20
CA GLY A 135 8.11 11.56 -23.49
C GLY A 135 6.97 10.59 -23.80
N VAL A 136 5.71 11.03 -23.70
CA VAL A 136 4.55 10.17 -23.99
C VAL A 136 4.55 9.70 -25.43
N VAL A 137 4.76 10.60 -26.40
CA VAL A 137 4.78 10.23 -27.83
C VAL A 137 5.90 9.24 -28.13
N THR A 138 7.12 9.49 -27.64
CA THR A 138 8.27 8.61 -27.88
C THR A 138 8.12 7.24 -27.21
N ILE A 139 7.55 7.17 -26.00
CA ILE A 139 7.26 5.90 -25.31
C ILE A 139 6.15 5.12 -26.04
N LEU A 140 5.10 5.79 -26.51
CA LEU A 140 4.05 5.13 -27.30
C LEU A 140 4.61 4.58 -28.61
N MET A 141 5.50 5.31 -29.29
CA MET A 141 6.20 4.80 -30.47
C MET A 141 7.10 3.60 -30.16
N TYR A 142 7.74 3.56 -28.97
CA TYR A 142 8.50 2.40 -28.55
C TYR A 142 7.63 1.15 -28.37
N PHE A 143 6.50 1.27 -27.67
CA PHE A 143 5.57 0.15 -27.42
C PHE A 143 4.68 -0.20 -28.61
N PHE A 144 4.68 0.61 -29.67
CA PHE A 144 3.94 0.32 -30.89
C PHE A 144 4.65 -0.77 -31.71
N PHE A 145 4.38 -2.03 -31.38
CA PHE A 145 5.02 -3.19 -32.00
C PHE A 145 4.61 -3.45 -33.47
N SER A 146 3.62 -2.72 -34.01
CA SER A 146 3.15 -2.90 -35.39
C SER A 146 4.08 -2.33 -36.47
N LYS A 147 5.11 -1.55 -36.13
CA LYS A 147 6.17 -1.13 -37.07
C LYS A 147 7.52 -1.64 -36.59
N GLU A 148 8.28 -2.28 -37.50
CA GLU A 148 9.66 -2.64 -37.23
C GLU A 148 10.49 -1.37 -36.92
N HIS A 149 11.29 -1.41 -35.86
CA HIS A 149 12.16 -0.31 -35.43
C HIS A 149 13.38 -0.12 -36.34
N LYS A 150 13.17 0.15 -37.64
CA LYS A 150 14.22 0.43 -38.62
C LYS A 150 14.22 1.91 -39.04
N GLY A 151 15.41 2.47 -39.25
CA GLY A 151 15.59 3.85 -39.74
C GLY A 151 15.32 4.94 -38.69
N THR A 152 14.69 6.05 -39.11
CA THR A 152 14.36 7.21 -38.24
C THR A 152 13.39 6.85 -37.11
N TYR A 153 12.50 5.87 -37.35
CA TYR A 153 11.57 5.36 -36.34
C TYR A 153 12.29 4.68 -35.17
N GLY A 154 13.38 3.94 -35.46
CA GLY A 154 14.22 3.33 -34.42
C GLY A 154 14.96 4.36 -33.57
N LYS A 155 15.44 5.45 -34.16
CA LYS A 155 16.12 6.54 -33.42
C LYS A 155 15.17 7.27 -32.45
N ILE A 156 13.93 7.53 -32.89
CA ILE A 156 12.90 8.17 -32.04
C ILE A 156 12.46 7.20 -30.92
N SER A 157 12.34 5.91 -31.23
CA SER A 157 12.04 4.87 -30.24
C SER A 157 13.15 4.73 -29.17
N ASN A 158 14.43 4.88 -29.55
CA ASN A 158 15.55 4.87 -28.60
C ASN A 158 15.44 6.01 -27.56
N VAL A 159 14.92 7.17 -27.93
CA VAL A 159 14.66 8.25 -26.96
C VAL A 159 13.59 7.80 -25.95
N GLY A 160 12.54 7.11 -26.41
CA GLY A 160 11.53 6.51 -25.53
C GLY A 160 12.11 5.53 -24.51
N ILE A 161 13.12 4.74 -24.90
CA ILE A 161 13.87 3.84 -23.99
C ILE A 161 14.52 4.62 -22.86
N TRP A 162 15.19 5.73 -23.15
CA TRP A 162 15.80 6.58 -22.14
C TRP A 162 14.75 7.17 -21.18
N TYR A 163 13.63 7.66 -21.71
CA TYR A 163 12.53 8.15 -20.86
C TYR A 163 11.98 7.06 -19.94
N MET A 164 11.82 5.83 -20.43
CA MET A 164 11.41 4.70 -19.59
C MET A 164 12.45 4.32 -18.54
N MET A 165 13.74 4.30 -18.89
CA MET A 165 14.81 4.02 -17.93
C MET A 165 14.83 5.03 -16.79
N VAL A 166 14.64 6.32 -17.10
CA VAL A 166 14.53 7.38 -16.08
C VAL A 166 13.28 7.19 -15.22
N GLY A 167 12.12 6.93 -15.84
CA GLY A 167 10.85 6.74 -15.12
C GLY A 167 10.86 5.51 -14.20
N PHE A 168 11.34 4.37 -14.69
CA PHE A 168 11.50 3.17 -13.89
C PHE A 168 12.58 3.35 -12.82
N GLY A 169 13.72 3.95 -13.16
CA GLY A 169 14.78 4.26 -12.21
C GLY A 169 14.31 5.14 -11.06
N ALA A 170 13.52 6.18 -11.34
CA ALA A 170 12.90 7.03 -10.33
C ALA A 170 11.90 6.25 -9.46
N SER A 171 11.07 5.39 -10.05
CA SER A 171 10.11 4.54 -9.31
C SER A 171 10.82 3.55 -8.38
N PHE A 172 11.84 2.84 -8.87
CA PHE A 172 12.67 1.96 -8.05
C PHE A 172 13.39 2.76 -6.96
N GLY A 173 14.00 3.90 -7.30
CA GLY A 173 14.67 4.79 -6.35
C GLY A 173 13.74 5.27 -5.23
N TYR A 174 12.49 5.62 -5.54
CA TYR A 174 11.48 6.00 -4.56
C TYR A 174 11.20 4.88 -3.54
N THR A 175 11.07 3.63 -4.00
CA THR A 175 10.85 2.49 -3.09
C THR A 175 12.05 2.19 -2.20
N VAL A 176 13.27 2.32 -2.73
CA VAL A 176 14.52 2.13 -1.96
C VAL A 176 14.68 3.26 -0.95
N MET A 177 14.45 4.51 -1.36
CA MET A 177 14.48 5.69 -0.48
C MET A 177 13.48 5.56 0.66
N ALA A 178 12.26 5.09 0.40
CA ALA A 178 11.26 4.85 1.45
C ALA A 178 11.76 3.85 2.51
N ARG A 179 12.41 2.76 2.07
CA ARG A 179 12.98 1.75 2.99
C ARG A 179 14.18 2.27 3.78
N ILE A 180 15.10 2.99 3.11
CA ILE A 180 16.26 3.61 3.76
C ILE A 180 15.81 4.69 4.75
N SER A 181 14.80 5.49 4.40
CA SER A 181 14.23 6.51 5.28
C SER A 181 13.69 5.91 6.59
N LEU A 182 12.95 4.79 6.50
CA LEU A 182 12.49 4.05 7.68
C LEU A 182 13.66 3.55 8.54
N LEU A 183 14.74 3.07 7.91
CA LEU A 183 15.93 2.60 8.61
C LEU A 183 16.68 3.75 9.30
N ILE A 184 16.85 4.89 8.62
CA ILE A 184 17.44 6.10 9.20
C ILE A 184 16.64 6.55 10.43
N GLY A 185 15.30 6.59 10.34
CA GLY A 185 14.45 6.96 11.47
C GLY A 185 14.65 6.04 12.69
N ARG A 186 14.91 4.74 12.47
CA ARG A 186 15.22 3.80 13.58
C ARG A 186 16.63 3.97 14.13
N ILE A 187 17.62 4.28 13.29
CA ILE A 187 18.98 4.57 13.73
C ILE A 187 19.03 5.89 14.51
N GLN A 188 18.33 6.93 14.06
CA GLN A 188 18.20 8.20 14.78
C GLN A 188 17.52 8.02 16.14
N PHE A 189 16.47 7.21 16.21
CA PHE A 189 15.83 6.84 17.46
C PHE A 189 16.80 6.16 18.44
N LEU A 190 17.60 5.18 17.96
CA LEU A 190 18.58 4.47 18.77
C LEU A 190 19.73 5.37 19.25
N LEU A 191 20.32 6.15 18.35
CA LEU A 191 21.51 6.96 18.66
C LEU A 191 21.16 8.26 19.39
N GLY A 192 20.05 8.90 19.05
CA GLY A 192 19.62 10.16 19.64
C GLY A 192 18.77 9.97 20.89
N GLU A 193 17.58 9.40 20.77
CA GLU A 193 16.62 9.33 21.88
C GLU A 193 16.97 8.28 22.95
N CYS A 194 17.74 7.23 22.58
CA CYS A 194 18.13 6.19 23.53
C CYS A 194 19.57 6.35 24.06
N LEU A 195 20.58 6.58 23.20
CA LEU A 195 21.97 6.75 23.63
C LEU A 195 22.39 8.21 23.89
N GLY A 196 21.66 9.21 23.38
CA GLY A 196 22.01 10.63 23.54
C GLY A 196 23.29 11.06 22.81
N LEU A 197 23.79 10.27 21.86
CA LEU A 197 25.04 10.54 21.13
C LEU A 197 24.86 11.54 19.98
N ILE A 198 23.64 11.71 19.49
CA ILE A 198 23.30 12.62 18.38
C ILE A 198 22.08 13.44 18.81
N LYS A 199 22.17 14.77 18.72
CA LYS A 199 21.04 15.69 18.93
C LYS A 199 20.20 15.81 17.67
#